data_AF-A0A932G6V5-F1
#
_entry.id   AF-A0A932G6V5-F1
#
_cell.length_a   1.000
_cell.length_b   1.000
_cell.length_c   1.000
_cell.angle_alpha   90.00
_cell.angle_beta   90.00
_cell.angle_gamma   90.00
#
_symmetry.space_group_name_H-M   'P 1'
#
loop_
_entity.id
_entity.type
_entity.pdbx_description
1 polymer ?
#
loop_
_entity_poly.entity_id
_entity_poly.type
_entity_poly.pdbx_seq_one_letter_code
_entity_poly.pdbx_strand_id
1 'polypeptide(L)'
;MFFILLLVTLLIALAVSHVTVRLFDRPLGAILKRIISEELSGAWHRYIKFAAYVVGISGGVRLHELERYVIPHRLEGESGRVMVEPLVLNAERWTLEVFRRVIQTLQSIAWMLLVVFIVGLLAYVLTKGFELKHARSEKGGAA
;
A
#
# COMPACT_ATOMS: atom_id res chain seq x y z
N MET A 1 -20.99 -16.12 9.85
CA MET A 1 -21.12 -14.66 9.62
C MET A 1 -19.75 -13.99 9.62
N PHE A 2 -19.00 -14.02 10.73
CA PHE A 2 -17.63 -13.52 10.82
C PHE A 2 -16.68 -14.07 9.75
N PHE A 3 -16.61 -15.40 9.61
CA PHE A 3 -15.72 -16.05 8.63
C PHE A 3 -16.04 -15.69 7.17
N ILE A 4 -17.32 -15.43 6.84
CA ILE A 4 -17.72 -15.01 5.49
C ILE A 4 -17.23 -13.58 5.23
N LEU A 5 -17.39 -12.66 6.19
CA LEU A 5 -16.87 -11.30 6.07
C LEU A 5 -15.34 -11.30 5.97
N LEU A 6 -14.66 -12.08 6.80
CA LEU A 6 -13.21 -12.22 6.74
C LEU A 6 -12.76 -12.75 5.37
N LEU A 7 -13.43 -13.78 4.85
CA LEU A 7 -13.10 -14.33 3.54
C LEU A 7 -13.35 -13.30 2.42
N VAL A 8 -14.50 -12.62 2.42
CA VAL A 8 -14.85 -11.61 1.40
C VAL A 8 -13.87 -10.44 1.45
N THR A 9 -13.57 -9.92 2.64
CA THR A 9 -12.63 -8.81 2.81
C THR A 9 -11.21 -9.18 2.40
N LEU A 10 -10.78 -10.42 2.69
CA LEU A 10 -9.50 -10.95 2.21
C LEU A 10 -9.48 -11.03 0.68
N LEU A 11 -10.53 -11.56 0.05
CA LEU A 11 -10.65 -11.65 -1.40
C LEU A 11 -10.65 -10.27 -2.07
N ILE A 12 -11.33 -9.29 -1.48
CA ILE A 12 -11.32 -7.90 -1.96
C ILE A 12 -9.91 -7.32 -1.84
N ALA A 13 -9.25 -7.46 -0.69
CA ALA A 13 -7.89 -6.96 -0.51
C ALA A 13 -6.90 -7.60 -1.49
N LEU A 14 -7.04 -8.91 -1.75
CA LEU A 14 -6.25 -9.64 -2.75
C LEU A 14 -6.51 -9.11 -4.16
N ALA A 15 -7.78 -8.96 -4.55
CA ALA A 15 -8.16 -8.47 -5.88
C ALA A 15 -7.66 -7.04 -6.11
N VAL A 16 -7.88 -6.14 -5.15
CA VAL A 16 -7.41 -4.76 -5.21
C VAL A 16 -5.89 -4.71 -5.29
N SER A 17 -5.18 -5.45 -4.43
CA SER A 17 -3.72 -5.51 -4.45
C SER A 17 -3.20 -6.03 -5.80
N HIS A 18 -3.81 -7.08 -6.35
CA HIS A 18 -3.43 -7.63 -7.65
C HIS A 18 -3.62 -6.62 -8.78
N VAL A 19 -4.77 -5.93 -8.82
CA VAL A 19 -5.05 -4.89 -9.82
C VAL A 19 -4.05 -3.75 -9.72
N THR A 20 -3.78 -3.25 -8.50
CA THR A 20 -2.82 -2.17 -8.29
C THR A 20 -1.41 -2.57 -8.69
N VAL A 21 -0.93 -3.74 -8.25
CA VAL A 21 0.41 -4.22 -8.63
C VAL A 21 0.54 -4.38 -10.14
N ARG A 22 -0.49 -4.90 -10.82
CA ARG A 22 -0.49 -5.06 -12.28
C ARG A 22 -0.46 -3.72 -13.00
N LEU A 23 -1.17 -2.71 -12.48
CA LEU A 23 -1.19 -1.36 -13.04
C LEU A 23 0.18 -0.68 -12.95
N PHE A 24 0.89 -0.87 -11.83
CA PHE A 24 2.18 -0.23 -11.55
C PHE A 24 3.41 -1.04 -11.98
N ASP A 25 3.24 -2.28 -12.44
CA ASP A 25 4.33 -3.16 -12.89
C ASP A 25 5.23 -2.49 -13.94
N ARG A 26 4.64 -1.99 -15.02
CA ARG A 26 5.40 -1.34 -16.10
C ARG A 26 6.10 -0.04 -15.64
N PRO A 27 5.41 0.92 -15.00
CA PRO A 27 6.05 2.13 -14.47
C PRO A 27 7.21 1.84 -13.51
N LEU A 28 7.04 0.90 -12.56
CA LEU A 28 8.07 0.55 -11.59
C LEU A 28 9.31 -0.02 -12.27
N GLY A 29 9.13 -0.96 -13.20
CA GLY A 29 10.23 -1.52 -13.98
C GLY A 29 11.01 -0.47 -14.77
N ALA A 30 10.31 0.49 -15.38
CA ALA A 30 10.94 1.57 -16.15
C ALA A 30 11.79 2.51 -15.28
N ILE A 31 11.28 2.87 -14.09
CA ILE A 31 12.01 3.72 -13.12
C ILE A 31 13.25 2.99 -12.61
N LEU A 32 13.11 1.72 -12.18
CA LEU A 32 14.22 0.94 -11.64
C LEU A 32 15.36 0.75 -12.64
N LYS A 33 15.04 0.44 -13.90
CA LYS A 33 16.05 0.30 -14.98
C LYS A 33 16.85 1.58 -15.24
N ARG A 34 16.30 2.76 -14.89
CA ARG A 34 16.98 4.05 -15.09
C ARG A 34 17.91 4.42 -13.94
N ILE A 35 17.74 3.80 -12.77
CA ILE A 35 18.47 4.14 -11.54
C ILE A 35 19.51 3.07 -11.21
N ILE A 36 19.18 1.79 -11.45
CA ILE A 36 19.97 0.63 -11.03
C ILE A 36 20.46 -0.13 -12.28
N SER A 37 21.62 -0.78 -12.19
CA SER A 37 22.13 -1.69 -13.23
C SER A 37 21.11 -2.77 -13.63
N GLU A 38 21.18 -3.23 -14.89
CA GLU A 38 20.21 -4.17 -15.45
C GLU A 38 20.09 -5.48 -14.65
N GLU A 39 21.21 -5.98 -14.13
CA GLU A 39 21.29 -7.21 -13.34
C GLU A 39 20.50 -7.12 -12.02
N LEU A 40 20.60 -5.97 -11.33
CA LEU A 40 19.95 -5.74 -10.06
C LEU A 40 18.50 -5.25 -10.22
N SER A 41 18.21 -4.50 -11.29
CA SER A 41 16.88 -3.94 -11.57
C SER A 41 15.78 -5.01 -11.57
N GLY A 42 16.04 -6.18 -12.16
CA GLY A 42 15.09 -7.29 -12.18
C GLY A 42 14.79 -7.86 -10.78
N ALA A 43 15.81 -8.00 -9.93
CA ALA A 43 15.65 -8.49 -8.56
C ALA A 43 14.87 -7.49 -7.69
N TRP A 44 15.23 -6.21 -7.74
CA TRP A 44 14.54 -5.13 -7.05
C TRP A 44 13.09 -5.00 -7.48
N HIS A 45 12.80 -5.17 -8.77
CA HIS A 45 11.43 -5.12 -9.28
C HIS A 45 10.56 -6.23 -8.68
N ARG A 46 11.08 -7.48 -8.62
CA ARG A 46 10.37 -8.59 -7.97
C ARG A 46 10.15 -8.34 -6.48
N TYR A 47 11.14 -7.77 -5.80
CA TYR A 47 11.04 -7.45 -4.38
C TYR A 47 9.96 -6.39 -4.10
N ILE A 48 9.91 -5.31 -4.89
CA ILE A 48 8.87 -4.28 -4.74
C ILE A 48 7.47 -4.86 -5.00
N LYS A 49 7.30 -5.73 -6.00
CA LYS A 49 6.01 -6.41 -6.22
C LYS A 49 5.60 -7.25 -5.02
N PHE A 50 6.53 -8.05 -4.50
CA PHE A 50 6.29 -8.86 -3.31
C PHE A 50 5.87 -7.99 -2.11
N ALA A 51 6.63 -6.93 -1.83
CA ALA A 51 6.32 -6.00 -0.76
C ALA A 51 4.97 -5.31 -0.97
N ALA A 52 4.59 -4.95 -2.21
CA ALA A 52 3.29 -4.35 -2.50
C ALA A 52 2.13 -5.30 -2.21
N TYR A 53 2.27 -6.60 -2.51
CA TYR A 53 1.27 -7.60 -2.10
C TYR A 53 1.19 -7.73 -0.58
N VAL A 54 2.33 -7.85 0.11
CA VAL A 54 2.36 -8.00 1.57
C VAL A 54 1.74 -6.78 2.26
N VAL A 55 2.13 -5.57 1.85
CA VAL A 55 1.62 -4.32 2.42
C VAL A 55 0.15 -4.12 2.08
N GLY A 56 -0.27 -4.39 0.84
CA GLY A 56 -1.67 -4.27 0.42
C GLY A 56 -2.59 -5.20 1.19
N ILE A 57 -2.24 -6.49 1.26
CA ILE A 57 -3.04 -7.49 1.98
C ILE A 57 -3.06 -7.19 3.48
N SER A 58 -1.90 -6.87 4.08
CA SER A 58 -1.82 -6.54 5.52
C SER A 58 -2.53 -5.24 5.87
N GLY A 59 -2.50 -4.25 4.96
CA GLY A 59 -3.20 -2.98 5.13
C GLY A 59 -4.72 -3.11 5.00
N GLY A 60 -5.22 -3.96 4.10
CA GLY A 60 -6.66 -4.18 3.92
C GLY A 60 -7.32 -5.02 5.03
N VAL A 61 -6.60 -5.99 5.59
CA VAL A 61 -7.10 -6.89 6.63
C VAL A 61 -6.85 -6.30 8.03
N ARG A 62 -7.62 -5.28 8.42
CA ARG A 62 -7.64 -4.81 9.83
C ARG A 62 -8.29 -5.83 10.75
N LEU A 63 -7.48 -6.59 11.47
CA LEU A 63 -7.94 -7.51 12.51
C LEU A 63 -8.67 -6.78 13.66
N HIS A 64 -8.24 -5.54 13.99
CA HIS A 64 -8.82 -4.72 15.06
C HIS A 64 -10.27 -4.25 14.82
N GLU A 65 -10.74 -4.20 13.56
CA GLU A 65 -12.15 -3.91 13.27
C GLU A 65 -13.03 -5.16 13.34
N LEU A 66 -12.44 -6.35 13.16
CA LEU A 66 -13.13 -7.61 13.37
C LEU A 66 -13.36 -7.88 14.87
N GLU A 67 -12.45 -7.45 15.74
CA GLU A 67 -12.62 -7.50 17.21
C GLU A 67 -13.88 -6.75 17.67
N ARG A 68 -14.29 -5.69 16.97
CA ARG A 68 -15.50 -4.89 17.27
C ARG A 68 -16.83 -5.65 17.11
N TYR A 69 -16.82 -6.73 16.36
CA TYR A 69 -17.97 -7.62 16.18
C TYR A 69 -17.97 -8.81 17.15
N VAL A 70 -16.88 -9.01 17.90
CA VAL A 70 -16.71 -10.07 18.90
C VAL A 70 -16.72 -9.51 20.32
N ILE A 71 -16.26 -8.27 20.52
CA ILE A 71 -16.18 -7.57 21.79
C ILE A 71 -17.28 -6.49 21.83
N PRO A 72 -18.33 -6.63 22.66
CA PRO A 72 -19.38 -5.61 22.75
C PRO A 72 -18.77 -4.28 23.23
N HIS A 73 -18.91 -3.24 22.43
CA HIS A 73 -18.60 -1.88 22.88
C HIS A 73 -19.62 -1.51 23.97
N ARG A 74 -19.15 -1.38 25.22
CA ARG A 74 -19.90 -0.64 26.24
C ARG A 74 -19.92 0.83 25.82
N LEU A 75 -20.98 1.24 25.14
CA LEU A 75 -21.36 2.64 25.11
C LEU A 75 -22.05 2.90 26.45
N GLU A 76 -21.37 3.57 27.37
CA GLU A 76 -22.02 4.17 28.53
C GLU A 76 -22.95 5.26 28.01
N GLY A 77 -24.22 4.94 27.83
CA GLY A 77 -25.24 5.95 27.65
C GLY A 77 -25.34 6.79 28.92
N GLU A 78 -25.54 8.11 28.78
CA GLU A 78 -25.67 9.11 29.86
C GLU A 78 -26.75 8.80 30.93
N SER A 79 -27.45 7.67 30.83
CA SER A 79 -28.53 7.25 31.74
C SER A 79 -28.25 5.92 32.46
N GLY A 80 -27.01 5.40 32.46
CA GLY A 80 -26.65 4.18 33.20
C GLY A 80 -27.31 2.89 32.68
N ARG A 81 -27.96 2.93 31.52
CA ARG A 81 -28.48 1.76 30.81
C ARG A 81 -27.44 1.30 29.81
N VAL A 82 -26.91 0.10 30.03
CA VAL A 82 -26.03 -0.58 29.08
C VAL A 82 -26.87 -1.00 27.88
N MET A 83 -26.88 -0.18 26.82
CA MET A 83 -27.48 -0.54 25.53
C MET A 83 -26.51 -1.45 24.79
N VAL A 84 -26.69 -2.77 24.94
CA VAL A 84 -26.02 -3.78 24.12
C VAL A 84 -26.91 -4.05 22.91
N GLU A 85 -26.78 -3.24 21.86
CA GLU A 85 -27.28 -3.64 20.55
C GLU A 85 -26.13 -4.31 19.79
N PRO A 86 -26.21 -5.61 19.47
CA PRO A 86 -25.32 -6.22 18.50
C PRO A 86 -25.36 -5.35 17.25
N LEU A 87 -24.21 -4.93 16.71
CA LEU A 87 -24.18 -4.23 15.42
C LEU A 87 -24.80 -5.16 14.37
N VAL A 88 -26.09 -5.00 14.09
CA VAL A 88 -26.79 -5.76 13.08
C VAL A 88 -26.19 -5.34 11.74
N LEU A 89 -25.58 -6.30 11.06
CA LEU A 89 -25.06 -6.12 9.71
C LEU A 89 -26.25 -5.91 8.77
N ASN A 90 -26.62 -4.65 8.57
CA ASN A 90 -27.59 -4.29 7.54
C ASN A 90 -26.86 -4.08 6.20
N ALA A 91 -27.56 -4.26 5.07
CA ALA A 91 -26.96 -4.20 3.73
C ALA A 91 -26.15 -2.91 3.49
N GLU A 92 -26.61 -1.78 4.04
CA GLU A 92 -25.93 -0.48 3.97
C GLU A 92 -24.54 -0.47 4.64
N ARG A 93 -24.39 -1.15 5.78
CA ARG A 93 -23.11 -1.23 6.49
C ARG A 93 -22.12 -2.13 5.77
N TRP A 94 -22.60 -3.15 5.05
CA TRP A 94 -21.74 -4.02 4.25
C TRP A 94 -21.06 -3.26 3.11
N THR A 95 -21.81 -2.38 2.43
CA THR A 95 -21.27 -1.51 1.38
C THR A 95 -20.18 -0.58 1.89
N LEU A 96 -20.39 0.04 3.06
CA LEU A 96 -19.39 0.93 3.68
C LEU A 96 -18.13 0.17 4.13
N GLU A 97 -18.30 -1.05 4.62
CA GLU A 97 -17.18 -1.92 5.00
C GLU A 97 -16.34 -2.26 3.77
N VAL A 98 -16.96 -2.74 2.69
CA VAL A 98 -16.27 -3.03 1.43
C VAL A 98 -15.51 -1.80 0.91
N PHE A 99 -16.18 -0.65 0.86
CA PHE A 99 -15.57 0.60 0.39
C PHE A 99 -14.36 1.01 1.23
N ARG A 100 -14.48 0.96 2.56
CA ARG A 100 -13.38 1.24 3.50
C ARG A 100 -12.19 0.31 3.27
N ARG A 101 -12.44 -0.99 3.07
CA ARG A 101 -11.39 -2.00 2.83
C ARG A 101 -10.64 -1.75 1.52
N VAL A 102 -11.37 -1.40 0.46
CA VAL A 102 -10.79 -1.03 -0.83
C VAL A 102 -9.88 0.19 -0.66
N ILE A 103 -10.39 1.28 -0.08
CA ILE A 103 -9.60 2.51 0.11
C ILE A 103 -8.38 2.26 0.97
N GLN A 104 -8.52 1.47 2.04
CA GLN A 104 -7.39 1.22 2.93
C GLN A 104 -6.30 0.38 2.27
N THR A 105 -6.68 -0.63 1.48
CA THR A 105 -5.74 -1.41 0.67
C THR A 105 -5.00 -0.50 -0.31
N LEU A 106 -5.74 0.33 -1.05
CA LEU A 106 -5.16 1.30 -1.97
C LEU A 106 -4.22 2.29 -1.27
N GLN A 107 -4.62 2.84 -0.12
CA GLN A 107 -3.83 3.78 0.66
C GLN A 107 -2.53 3.15 1.16
N SER A 108 -2.57 1.90 1.65
CA SER A 108 -1.37 1.20 2.11
C SER A 108 -0.34 0.99 0.99
N ILE A 109 -0.80 0.55 -0.19
CA ILE A 109 0.05 0.40 -1.38
C ILE A 109 0.54 1.77 -1.85
N ALA A 110 -0.31 2.80 -1.84
CA ALA A 110 0.05 4.15 -2.24
C ALA A 110 1.16 4.73 -1.37
N TRP A 111 1.08 4.60 -0.04
CA TRP A 111 2.15 5.03 0.87
C TRP A 111 3.46 4.30 0.62
N MET A 112 3.41 2.97 0.42
CA MET A 112 4.60 2.19 0.10
C MET A 112 5.23 2.66 -1.23
N LEU A 113 4.43 2.77 -2.29
CA LEU A 113 4.92 3.20 -3.61
C LEU A 113 5.41 4.64 -3.58
N LEU A 114 4.79 5.52 -2.80
CA LEU A 114 5.24 6.90 -2.61
C LEU A 114 6.64 6.93 -2.00
N VAL A 115 6.90 6.13 -0.96
CA VAL A 115 8.23 6.04 -0.34
C VAL A 115 9.26 5.51 -1.35
N VAL A 116 8.94 4.43 -2.06
CA VAL A 116 9.81 3.87 -3.12
C VAL A 116 10.11 4.91 -4.18
N PHE A 117 9.09 5.67 -4.60
CA PHE A 117 9.21 6.71 -5.60
C PHE A 117 10.10 7.86 -5.13
N ILE A 118 9.92 8.36 -3.90
CA ILE A 118 10.75 9.41 -3.31
C ILE A 118 12.21 8.97 -3.24
N VAL A 119 12.47 7.75 -2.73
CA VAL A 119 13.84 7.20 -2.64
C VAL A 119 14.45 7.05 -4.04
N GLY A 120 13.68 6.57 -5.02
CA GLY A 120 14.13 6.45 -6.40
C GLY A 120 14.44 7.81 -7.04
N LEU A 121 13.61 8.83 -6.79
CA LEU A 121 13.82 10.17 -7.32
C LEU A 121 15.08 10.81 -6.73
N LEU A 122 15.31 10.65 -5.42
CA LEU A 122 16.55 11.11 -4.77
C LEU A 122 17.78 10.44 -5.38
N ALA A 123 17.75 9.12 -5.56
CA ALA A 123 18.85 8.39 -6.21
C ALA A 123 19.11 8.89 -7.64
N TYR A 124 18.05 9.15 -8.41
CA TYR A 124 18.16 9.71 -9.76
C TYR A 124 18.78 11.11 -9.78
N VAL A 125 18.33 12.01 -8.90
CA VAL A 125 18.85 13.38 -8.84
C VAL A 125 20.32 13.40 -8.42
N LEU A 126 20.70 12.58 -7.44
CA LEU A 126 22.08 12.47 -6.98
C LEU A 126 23.00 11.96 -8.10
N THR A 127 22.63 10.86 -8.76
CA THR A 127 23.42 10.28 -9.87
C THR A 127 23.59 11.26 -11.03
N LYS A 128 22.52 11.94 -11.46
CA LYS A 128 22.61 12.97 -12.51
C LYS A 128 23.42 14.20 -12.09
N GLY A 129 23.35 14.60 -10.83
CA GLY A 129 24.17 15.68 -10.28
C GLY A 129 25.67 15.38 -10.35
N PHE A 130 26.07 14.14 -10.06
CA PHE A 130 27.47 13.72 -10.17
C PHE A 130 27.97 13.68 -11.62
N GLU A 131 27.16 13.18 -12.56
CA GLU A 131 27.50 13.17 -13.99
C GLU A 131 27.78 14.59 -14.52
N LEU A 132 26.92 15.56 -14.20
CA LEU A 132 27.09 16.96 -14.62
C LEU A 132 28.34 17.61 -14.02
N LYS A 133 28.67 17.28 -12.77
CA LYS A 133 29.87 17.80 -12.09
C LYS A 133 31.16 17.25 -12.71
N HIS A 134 31.19 15.96 -13.07
CA HIS A 134 32.36 15.35 -13.73
C HIS A 134 32.56 15.89 -15.16
N ALA A 135 31.49 16.02 -15.96
CA ALA A 135 31.58 16.62 -17.29
C ALA A 135 32.09 18.07 -17.28
N ARG A 136 31.83 18.83 -16.22
CA ARG A 136 32.36 20.20 -16.05
C ARG A 136 33.85 20.21 -15.69
N SER A 137 34.30 19.22 -14.92
CA SER A 137 35.70 19.08 -14.52
C SER A 137 36.60 18.68 -15.68
N GLU A 138 36.16 17.80 -16.58
CA GLU A 138 36.91 17.43 -17.79
C GLU A 138 37.05 18.59 -18.78
N LYS A 139 35.99 19.38 -18.99
CA LYS A 139 36.05 20.55 -19.88
C LYS A 139 36.87 21.71 -19.30
N GLY A 140 37.01 21.81 -17.99
CA GLY A 140 37.80 22.86 -17.32
C GLY A 140 39.30 22.56 -17.21
N GLY A 141 39.72 21.30 -17.40
CA GLY A 141 41.14 20.89 -17.41
C GLY A 141 41.78 20.84 -18.79
N ALA A 142 41.01 21.09 -19.86
CA ALA A 142 41.47 21.10 -21.25
C ALA A 142 41.66 22.51 -21.83
N ALA A 143 41.59 23.55 -20.98
CA ALA A 143 41.84 24.96 -21.30
C ALA A 143 43.01 25.47 -20.47
#